data_AF-A0A7C9E9L2-F1
#
_entry.id   AF-A0A7C9E9L2-F1
#
_cell.length_a   1.000
_cell.length_b   1.000
_cell.length_c   1.000
_cell.angle_alpha   90.00
_cell.angle_beta   90.00
_cell.angle_gamma   90.00
#
_symmetry.space_group_name_H-M   'P 1'
#
loop_
_entity.id
_entity.type
_entity.pdbx_description
1 polymer ?
#
loop_
_entity_poly.entity_id
_entity_poly.type
_entity_poly.pdbx_seq_one_letter_code
_entity_poly.pdbx_strand_id
1 'polypeptide(L)'
;MRVLRLIPQLLLLLLPFASAGSVCETQPQQVHISLAGNGYIRVSWVTTFKMATSVVEYGTTPGQYEEYTAGDSFGYHYYSYSSGKIHYATIGPLESDTTYYYR
;
A
#
# COMPACT_ATOMS: atom_id res chain seq x y z
N MET A 1 6.36 -14.29 -7.35
CA MET A 1 7.07 -14.92 -6.22
C MET A 1 8.35 -14.12 -5.97
N ARG A 2 8.50 -13.43 -4.84
CA ARG A 2 9.70 -12.62 -4.56
C ARG A 2 10.21 -12.89 -3.14
N VAL A 3 11.50 -13.19 -3.07
CA VAL A 3 12.30 -13.58 -1.90
C VAL A 3 12.67 -12.33 -1.09
N LEU A 4 12.58 -12.43 0.25
CA LEU A 4 12.87 -11.34 1.17
C LEU A 4 14.39 -11.27 1.46
N ARG A 5 14.99 -10.08 1.34
CA ARG A 5 16.24 -9.75 2.04
C ARG A 5 16.03 -8.45 2.79
N LEU A 6 16.24 -8.49 4.12
CA LEU A 6 16.35 -7.30 4.96
C LEU A 6 17.60 -6.52 4.54
N ILE A 7 17.44 -5.22 4.29
CA ILE A 7 18.55 -4.27 4.28
C ILE A 7 18.14 -3.10 5.19
N PRO A 8 18.97 -2.73 6.19
CA PRO A 8 18.72 -1.58 7.05
C PRO A 8 18.97 -0.27 6.29
N GLN A 9 18.43 0.80 6.84
CA GLN A 9 18.17 2.10 6.21
C GLN A 9 19.30 2.73 5.38
N LEU A 10 18.83 3.46 4.36
CA LEU A 10 19.45 4.57 3.65
C LEU A 10 20.49 4.22 2.57
N LEU A 11 19.99 3.97 1.35
CA LEU A 11 20.74 4.27 0.13
C LEU A 11 19.84 4.88 -0.93
N LEU A 12 20.17 6.12 -1.29
CA LEU A 12 19.61 6.89 -2.39
C LEU A 12 19.94 6.18 -3.71
N LEU A 13 19.00 5.45 -4.31
CA LEU A 13 19.14 4.97 -5.68
C LEU A 13 18.62 6.05 -6.63
N LEU A 14 19.56 6.77 -7.24
CA LEU A 14 19.33 7.49 -8.49
C LEU A 14 18.98 6.45 -9.57
N LEU A 15 17.70 6.29 -9.89
CA LEU A 15 17.30 5.62 -11.12
C LEU A 15 17.32 6.65 -12.26
N PRO A 16 17.88 6.31 -13.44
CA PRO A 16 17.89 7.19 -14.58
C PRO A 16 16.45 7.42 -15.07
N PHE A 17 16.21 8.64 -15.56
CA PHE A 17 14.97 9.07 -16.20
C PHE A 17 14.42 7.98 -17.13
N ALA A 18 13.33 7.34 -16.72
CA ALA A 18 12.54 6.50 -17.59
C ALA A 18 11.42 7.35 -18.19
N SER A 19 11.38 7.31 -19.52
CA SER A 19 10.37 7.82 -20.45
C SER A 19 8.97 7.99 -19.87
N ALA A 20 8.31 9.08 -20.24
CA ALA A 20 6.90 9.38 -20.00
C ALA A 20 5.97 8.29 -20.59
N GLY A 21 5.89 7.14 -19.93
CA GLY A 21 4.73 6.28 -19.95
C GLY A 21 3.81 6.76 -18.85
N SER A 22 2.56 7.06 -19.19
CA SER A 22 1.47 7.42 -18.26
C SER A 22 1.32 6.34 -17.17
N VAL A 23 2.13 6.41 -16.11
CA VAL A 23 1.81 5.77 -14.84
C VAL A 23 0.60 6.54 -14.36
N CYS A 24 -0.55 5.88 -14.32
CA CYS A 24 -1.74 6.49 -13.74
C CYS A 24 -1.37 6.97 -12.34
N GLU A 25 -1.51 8.26 -12.07
CA GLU A 25 -1.05 8.90 -10.83
C GLU A 25 -1.67 8.25 -9.57
N THR A 26 -2.78 7.52 -9.73
CA THR A 26 -3.48 6.80 -8.66
C THR A 26 -3.01 5.36 -8.46
N GLN A 27 -2.08 4.84 -9.28
CA GLN A 27 -1.63 3.46 -9.18
C GLN A 27 -0.88 3.22 -7.85
N PRO A 28 -1.31 2.25 -7.02
CA PRO A 28 -0.59 1.91 -5.80
C PRO A 28 0.83 1.41 -6.07
N GLN A 29 1.78 1.94 -5.31
CA GLN A 29 3.19 1.56 -5.29
C GLN A 29 3.61 1.24 -3.85
N GLN A 30 4.73 0.52 -3.68
CA GLN A 30 5.31 0.22 -2.37
C GLN A 30 4.31 -0.45 -1.40
N VAL A 31 3.43 -1.30 -1.93
CA VAL A 31 2.41 -2.01 -1.15
C VAL A 31 3.08 -2.95 -0.15
N HIS A 32 2.68 -2.85 1.12
CA HIS A 32 3.13 -3.72 2.19
C HIS A 32 2.02 -3.93 3.22
N ILE A 33 2.13 -5.00 3.98
CA ILE A 33 1.18 -5.36 5.04
C ILE A 33 1.90 -5.54 6.37
N SER A 34 1.17 -5.30 7.46
CA SER A 34 1.66 -5.47 8.82
C SER A 34 0.54 -5.95 9.74
N LEU A 35 0.90 -6.59 10.85
CA LEU A 35 -0.06 -6.97 11.88
C LEU A 35 -0.57 -5.72 12.61
N ALA A 36 -1.88 -5.64 12.85
CA ALA A 36 -2.53 -4.52 13.51
C ALA A 36 -3.30 -4.92 14.79
N GLY A 37 -3.19 -6.18 15.20
CA GLY A 37 -3.92 -6.73 16.35
C GLY A 37 -4.38 -8.16 16.05
N ASN A 38 -5.01 -8.80 17.03
CA ASN A 38 -5.53 -10.15 16.85
C ASN A 38 -6.64 -10.17 15.78
N GLY A 39 -6.40 -10.83 14.65
CA GLY A 39 -7.31 -10.84 13.51
C GLY A 39 -7.31 -9.56 12.68
N TYR A 40 -6.40 -8.60 12.90
CA TYR A 40 -6.35 -7.35 12.13
C TYR A 40 -5.05 -7.22 11.36
N ILE A 41 -5.16 -6.80 10.11
CA ILE A 41 -4.02 -6.53 9.23
C ILE A 41 -4.13 -5.08 8.74
N ARG A 42 -3.01 -4.36 8.79
CA ARG A 42 -2.90 -3.04 8.14
C ARG A 42 -2.25 -3.21 6.78
N VAL A 43 -2.96 -2.76 5.75
CA VAL A 43 -2.46 -2.61 4.38
C VAL A 43 -1.99 -1.17 4.22
N SER A 44 -0.83 -0.96 3.59
CA SER A 44 -0.26 0.36 3.37
C SER A 44 0.39 0.47 1.99
N TRP A 45 0.19 1.60 1.33
CA TRP A 45 0.68 1.84 -0.02
C TRP A 45 0.92 3.34 -0.27
N VAL A 46 1.56 3.65 -1.39
CA VAL A 46 1.87 5.02 -1.81
C VAL A 46 1.29 5.29 -3.19
N THR A 47 0.72 6.48 -3.40
CA THR A 47 0.34 6.99 -4.73
C THR A 47 1.02 8.34 -4.98
N THR A 48 1.16 8.73 -6.26
CA THR A 48 1.68 10.05 -6.62
C THR A 48 0.56 11.10 -6.65
N PHE A 49 -0.69 10.69 -6.89
CA PHE A 49 -1.87 11.55 -6.87
C PHE A 49 -2.32 11.93 -5.46
N LYS A 50 -2.30 13.23 -5.16
CA LYS A 50 -2.62 13.73 -3.81
C LYS A 50 -4.07 13.53 -3.35
N MET A 51 -5.01 13.33 -4.29
CA MET A 51 -6.44 13.16 -4.00
C MET A 51 -6.92 11.72 -4.18
N ALA A 52 -6.02 10.74 -4.19
CA ALA A 52 -6.40 9.34 -4.28
C ALA A 52 -7.18 8.90 -3.04
N THR A 53 -8.20 8.07 -3.25
CA THR A 53 -8.99 7.47 -2.17
C THR A 53 -8.18 6.38 -1.46
N SER A 54 -8.41 6.23 -0.16
CA SER A 54 -7.77 5.21 0.67
C SER A 54 -8.82 4.14 0.95
N VAL A 55 -8.96 3.16 0.08
CA VAL A 55 -9.93 2.07 0.24
C VAL A 55 -9.21 0.77 -0.06
N VAL A 56 -9.46 -0.24 0.75
CA VAL A 56 -9.06 -1.62 0.48
C VAL A 56 -10.32 -2.45 0.35
N GLU A 57 -10.45 -3.14 -0.77
CA GLU A 57 -11.50 -4.13 -0.99
C GLU A 57 -10.87 -5.52 -0.84
N TYR A 58 -11.54 -6.43 -0.13
CA TYR A 58 -10.99 -7.74 0.18
C TYR A 58 -12.05 -8.85 0.23
N GLY A 59 -11.60 -10.10 0.11
CA GLY A 59 -12.43 -11.30 0.16
C GLY A 59 -11.59 -12.57 0.15
N THR A 60 -12.24 -13.73 0.32
CA THR A 60 -11.55 -15.03 0.37
C THR A 60 -11.42 -15.71 -0.99
N THR A 61 -12.09 -15.18 -2.02
CA THR A 61 -12.05 -15.70 -3.38
C THR A 61 -11.27 -14.75 -4.30
N PRO A 62 -10.30 -15.23 -5.12
CA PRO A 62 -9.56 -14.38 -6.02
C PRO A 62 -10.48 -13.59 -6.96
N GLY A 63 -10.35 -12.27 -6.99
CA GLY A 63 -11.15 -11.40 -7.85
C GLY A 63 -12.57 -11.12 -7.37
N GLN A 64 -13.00 -11.67 -6.22
CA GLN A 64 -14.26 -11.31 -5.57
C GLN A 64 -13.96 -10.62 -4.24
N TYR A 65 -14.30 -9.35 -4.17
CA TYR A 65 -14.05 -8.49 -3.01
C TYR A 65 -15.40 -8.08 -2.43
N GLU A 66 -15.85 -8.83 -1.43
CA GLU A 66 -17.18 -8.68 -0.82
C GLU A 66 -17.18 -7.64 0.30
N GLU A 67 -16.02 -7.43 0.91
CA GLU A 67 -15.81 -6.47 1.99
C GLU A 67 -14.94 -5.31 1.52
N TYR A 68 -15.14 -4.15 2.13
CA TYR A 68 -14.28 -3.00 1.93
C TYR A 68 -14.08 -2.23 3.23
N THR A 69 -12.94 -1.55 3.33
CA THR A 69 -12.63 -0.66 4.44
C THR A 69 -12.06 0.64 3.93
N ALA A 70 -12.61 1.75 4.42
CA ALA A 70 -12.02 3.06 4.24
C ALA A 70 -10.84 3.22 5.18
N GLY A 71 -9.72 3.67 4.61
CA GLY A 71 -8.50 4.02 5.31
C GLY A 71 -8.28 5.53 5.36
N ASP A 72 -7.11 5.89 5.85
CA ASP A 72 -6.63 7.26 5.92
C ASP A 72 -5.39 7.43 5.05
N SER A 73 -5.01 8.70 4.84
CA SER A 73 -3.79 9.01 4.12
C SER A 73 -3.14 10.31 4.55
N PHE A 74 -1.81 10.31 4.53
CA PHE A 74 -0.99 11.45 4.87
C PHE A 74 0.17 11.61 3.89
N GLY A 75 0.92 12.69 4.01
CA GLY A 75 2.17 12.90 3.30
C GLY A 75 3.10 13.68 4.21
N TYR A 76 4.40 13.59 3.94
CA TYR A 76 5.40 14.30 4.72
C TYR A 76 6.31 15.12 3.82
N HIS A 77 6.92 16.13 4.43
CA HIS A 77 7.89 17.00 3.78
C HIS A 77 9.17 16.96 4.61
N TYR A 78 10.31 16.81 3.92
CA TYR A 78 11.63 16.79 4.54
C TYR A 78 12.62 17.55 3.66
N TYR A 79 13.05 18.74 4.11
CA TYR A 79 13.79 19.72 3.31
C TYR A 79 13.07 20.02 1.97
N SER A 80 13.72 19.73 0.84
CA SER A 80 13.18 19.90 -0.51
C SER A 80 12.39 18.69 -1.00
N TYR A 81 12.36 17.59 -0.23
CA TYR A 81 11.63 16.38 -0.60
C TYR A 81 10.18 16.45 -0.10
N SER A 82 9.24 16.20 -1.00
CA SER A 82 7.84 15.94 -0.67
C SER A 82 7.53 14.49 -1.00
N SER A 83 6.96 13.75 -0.05
CA SER A 83 6.56 12.38 -0.31
C SER A 83 5.38 12.32 -1.29
N GLY A 84 5.17 11.15 -1.88
CA GLY A 84 3.85 10.79 -2.41
C GLY A 84 2.80 10.76 -1.29
N LYS A 85 1.55 10.49 -1.65
CA LYS A 85 0.48 10.27 -0.68
C LYS A 85 0.58 8.85 -0.13
N ILE A 86 0.73 8.72 1.18
CA ILE A 86 0.83 7.44 1.90
C ILE A 86 -0.54 7.11 2.43
N HIS A 87 -1.05 5.94 2.06
CA HIS A 87 -2.35 5.43 2.43
C HIS A 87 -2.19 4.26 3.39
N TYR A 88 -3.13 4.11 4.31
CA TYR A 88 -3.25 2.90 5.12
C TYR A 88 -4.71 2.59 5.43
N ALA A 89 -5.06 1.31 5.44
CA ALA A 89 -6.35 0.81 5.91
C ALA A 89 -6.11 -0.40 6.80
N THR A 90 -6.94 -0.58 7.84
CA THR A 90 -6.87 -1.74 8.72
C THR A 90 -8.08 -2.62 8.46
N ILE A 91 -7.86 -3.81 7.91
CA ILE A 91 -8.90 -4.78 7.61
C ILE A 91 -9.04 -5.78 8.77
N GLY A 92 -10.27 -6.26 8.99
CA GLY A 92 -10.59 -7.25 10.00
C GLY A 92 -11.79 -6.89 10.89
N PRO A 93 -12.16 -7.76 11.84
CA PRO A 93 -11.43 -8.98 12.21
C PRO A 93 -11.48 -10.05 11.11
N LEU A 94 -10.36 -10.71 10.87
CA LEU A 94 -10.17 -11.75 9.86
C LEU A 94 -10.14 -13.13 10.53
N GLU A 95 -10.63 -14.13 9.82
CA GLU A 95 -10.57 -15.53 10.26
C GLU A 95 -9.13 -16.04 10.21
N SER A 96 -8.74 -16.82 11.23
CA SER A 96 -7.42 -17.45 11.28
C SER A 96 -7.25 -18.49 10.19
N ASP A 97 -6.01 -18.73 9.75
CA ASP A 97 -5.66 -19.73 8.73
C ASP A 97 -6.44 -19.59 7.40
N THR A 98 -6.90 -18.36 7.11
CA THR A 98 -7.68 -18.05 5.91
C THR A 98 -6.89 -17.14 4.97
N THR A 99 -6.90 -17.47 3.67
CA THR A 99 -6.28 -16.61 2.65
C THR A 99 -7.25 -15.54 2.20
N TYR A 100 -6.82 -14.29 2.28
CA TYR A 100 -7.57 -13.14 1.77
C TYR A 100 -6.86 -12.53 0.57
N TYR A 101 -7.65 -12.17 -0.44
CA TYR A 101 -7.27 -11.42 -1.62
C TYR A 101 -7.74 -9.98 -1.43
N TYR A 102 -6.92 -9.01 -1.86
CA TYR A 102 -7.24 -7.60 -1.71
C TYR A 102 -6.82 -6.79 -2.95
N ARG A 103 -7.43 -5.62 -3.12
CA ARG A 103 -7.03 -4.60 -4.10
C ARG A 103 -7.08 -3.20 -3.52
#